data_AF-A0A9E1U9G9-F1
#
_entry.id   AF-A0A9E1U9G9-F1
#
_cell.length_a   1.000
_cell.length_b   1.000
_cell.length_c   1.000
_cell.angle_alpha   90.00
_cell.angle_beta   90.00
_cell.angle_gamma   90.00
#
_symmetry.space_group_name_H-M   'P 1'
#
loop_
_entity.id
_entity.type
_entity.pdbx_description
1 polymer ?
#
loop_
_entity_poly.entity_id
_entity_poly.type
_entity_poly.pdbx_seq_one_letter_code
_entity_poly.pdbx_strand_id
1 'polypeptide(L)' 'MRKGFLPIKNNWFDRLFIAVITFIGIQFLWMRFVEELVAIEVSMTLAFILGIYIILRG' A
#
# COMPACT_ATOMS: atom_id res chain seq x y z
N MET A 1 -23.45 -9.04 9.67
CA MET A 1 -22.07 -8.88 10.18
C MET A 1 -21.12 -8.76 9.00
N ARG A 2 -20.86 -7.55 8.50
CA ARG A 2 -19.87 -7.33 7.43
C ARG A 2 -18.49 -7.37 8.09
N LYS A 3 -17.80 -8.50 7.99
CA LYS A 3 -16.39 -8.61 8.34
C LYS A 3 -15.62 -7.74 7.34
N GLY A 4 -15.19 -6.56 7.78
CA GLY A 4 -14.19 -5.78 7.04
C GLY A 4 -12.90 -6.58 6.90
N PHE A 5 -12.03 -6.16 5.98
CA PHE A 5 -10.79 -6.85 5.64
C PHE A 5 -9.89 -7.14 6.85
N LEU A 6 -9.95 -6.31 7.90
CA LEU A 6 -9.39 -6.63 9.22
C LEU A 6 -10.51 -6.84 10.26
N PRO A 7 -10.56 -7.99 10.96
CA PRO A 7 -11.46 -8.21 12.10
C PRO A 7 -10.86 -7.59 13.37
N ILE A 8 -10.49 -6.31 13.31
CA ILE A 8 -9.88 -5.54 14.40
C ILE A 8 -10.56 -4.17 14.41
N LYS A 9 -10.75 -3.54 15.59
CA LYS A 9 -11.05 -2.11 15.69
C LYS A 9 -9.87 -1.36 15.07
N ASN A 10 -9.91 -1.05 13.79
CA ASN A 10 -8.89 -0.24 13.15
C ASN A 10 -9.37 1.20 13.07
N ASN A 11 -8.56 2.12 13.58
CA ASN A 11 -8.79 3.54 13.40
C ASN A 11 -8.37 3.94 11.98
N TRP A 12 -8.86 5.08 11.49
CA TRP A 12 -8.42 5.61 10.21
C TRP A 12 -6.89 5.80 10.14
N PHE A 13 -6.27 6.09 11.30
CA PHE A 13 -4.82 6.17 11.45
C PHE A 13 -4.10 4.85 11.20
N ASP A 14 -4.63 3.72 11.67
CA ASP A 14 -4.00 2.40 11.48
C ASP A 14 -3.98 2.02 10.00
N ARG A 15 -5.04 2.38 9.27
CA ARG A 15 -5.15 2.16 7.82
C ARG A 15 -4.16 3.02 7.06
N LEU A 16 -4.01 4.28 7.45
CA LEU A 16 -3.01 5.19 6.89
C LEU A 16 -1.59 4.65 7.15
N PHE A 17 -1.31 4.19 8.36
CA PHE A 17 0.00 3.65 8.73
C PHE A 17 0.35 2.40 7.91
N ILE A 18 -0.58 1.45 7.77
CA ILE A 18 -0.40 0.26 6.95
C ILE A 18 -0.20 0.65 5.48
N ALA A 19 -0.97 1.61 4.95
CA ALA A 19 -0.82 2.09 3.59
C ALA A 19 0.57 2.69 3.34
N VAL A 20 1.07 3.51 4.26
CA VAL A 20 2.40 4.14 4.14
C VAL A 20 3.53 3.12 4.22
N ILE A 21 3.50 2.20 5.18
CA ILE A 21 4.54 1.15 5.29
C ILE A 21 4.52 0.24 4.06
N THR A 22 3.32 -0.13 3.58
CA THR A 22 3.17 -0.94 2.36
C THR A 22 3.74 -0.20 1.15
N PHE A 23 3.45 1.10 1.02
CA PHE A 23 4.00 1.93 -0.05
C PHE A 23 5.53 1.94 -0.02
N ILE A 24 6.14 2.18 1.14
CA ILE A 24 7.60 2.21 1.30
C ILE A 24 8.21 0.84 0.97
N GLY A 25 7.61 -0.24 1.46
CA GLY A 25 8.06 -1.61 1.16
C GLY A 25 8.03 -1.93 -0.33
N ILE A 26 6.99 -1.51 -1.04
CA ILE A 26 6.90 -1.67 -2.50
C ILE A 26 8.02 -0.89 -3.19
N GLN A 27 8.28 0.36 -2.80
CA GLN A 27 9.37 1.14 -3.41
C GLN A 27 10.73 0.46 -3.22
N PHE A 28 11.05 -0.04 -2.02
CA PHE A 28 12.30 -0.75 -1.78
C PHE A 28 12.43 -2.04 -2.59
N LEU A 29 11.37 -2.85 -2.66
CA LEU A 29 11.38 -4.06 -3.48
C LEU A 29 11.49 -3.73 -4.96
N TRP A 30 10.86 -2.64 -5.41
CA TRP A 30 10.91 -2.21 -6.79
C TRP A 30 12.33 -1.76 -7.18
N MET A 31 12.93 -0.86 -6.41
CA MET A 31 14.31 -0.42 -6.63
C MET A 31 15.29 -1.59 -6.60
N ARG A 32 15.01 -2.59 -5.75
CA ARG A 32 15.89 -3.75 -5.61
C ARG A 32 15.79 -4.74 -6.77
N PHE A 33 14.59 -4.99 -7.30
CA PHE A 33 14.34 -6.14 -8.18
C PHE A 33 13.69 -5.81 -9.52
N VAL A 34 12.95 -4.70 -9.63
CA VAL A 34 12.06 -4.41 -10.77
C VAL A 34 12.53 -3.18 -11.57
N GLU A 35 13.32 -2.30 -10.97
CA GLU A 35 13.75 -1.04 -11.58
C GLU A 35 14.54 -1.21 -12.88
N GLU A 36 15.30 -2.30 -13.03
CA GLU A 36 16.00 -2.63 -14.28
C GLU A 36 15.03 -2.93 -15.44
N LEU A 37 13.81 -3.37 -15.13
CA LEU A 37 12.80 -3.76 -16.11
C LEU A 37 11.75 -2.67 -16.35
N VAL A 38 11.37 -1.95 -15.29
CA VAL A 38 10.25 -1.01 -15.30
C VAL A 38 10.59 0.20 -14.44
N ALA A 39 10.40 1.39 -15.01
CA ALA A 39 10.65 2.66 -14.34
C ALA A 39 9.92 2.78 -13.00
N ILE A 40 10.57 3.45 -12.05
CA ILE A 40 10.05 3.66 -10.69
C ILE A 40 8.73 4.44 -10.64
N GLU A 41 8.45 5.25 -11.65
CA GLU A 41 7.16 5.96 -11.80
C GLU A 41 5.95 5.00 -11.81
N VAL A 42 6.14 3.79 -12.35
CA VAL A 42 5.10 2.75 -12.37
C VAL A 42 4.88 2.19 -10.97
N SER A 43 5.96 1.95 -10.22
CA SER A 43 5.91 1.58 -8.81
C SER A 43 5.13 2.60 -8.00
N MET A 44 5.44 3.88 -8.19
CA MET A 44 4.84 4.98 -7.47
C MET A 44 3.33 5.04 -7.74
N THR A 45 2.92 4.93 -9.01
CA THR A 45 1.50 4.93 -9.39
C THR A 45 0.75 3.73 -8.79
N LEU A 46 1.29 2.52 -8.90
CA LEU A 46 0.67 1.31 -8.37
C LEU A 46 0.56 1.32 -6.84
N ALA A 47 1.64 1.70 -6.16
CA ALA A 47 1.66 1.77 -4.70
C ALA A 47 0.72 2.86 -4.18
N PHE A 48 0.58 3.97 -4.90
CA PHE A 48 -0.35 5.04 -4.54
C PHE A 48 -1.82 4.61 -4.67
N ILE A 49 -2.17 3.94 -5.77
CA ILE A 49 -3.51 3.36 -5.96
C ILE A 49 -3.81 2.34 -4.85
N LEU A 50 -2.83 1.49 -4.53
CA LEU A 50 -2.96 0.51 -3.45
C LEU A 50 -3.14 1.19 -2.08
N GLY A 51 -2.39 2.24 -1.79
CA GLY A 51 -2.52 3.01 -0.55
C GLY A 51 -3.92 3.62 -0.39
N ILE A 52 -4.46 4.22 -1.45
CA ILE A 52 -5.83 4.73 -1.46
C ILE A 52 -6.83 3.59 -1.21
N TYR A 53 -6.64 2.44 -1.87
CA TYR A 53 -7.49 1.28 -1.69
C TYR A 53 -7.48 0.78 -0.24
N ILE A 54 -6.31 0.71 0.41
CA ILE A 54 -6.16 0.31 1.82
C ILE A 54 -6.90 1.28 2.75
N ILE A 55 -6.83 2.59 2.50
CA ILE A 55 -7.51 3.59 3.35
C ILE A 55 -9.03 3.49 3.20
N LEU A 56 -9.53 3.33 1.98
CA LEU A 56 -10.97 3.30 1.67
C LEU A 56 -11.64 1.97 2.06
N ARG A 57 -10.93 0.85 1.94
CA ARG A 57 -11.49 -0.52 2.06
C ARG A 57 -10.94 -1.30 3.26
N GLY A 58 -9.89 -0.79 3.90
CA GLY A 58 -9.40 -1.29 5.18
C GLY A 58 -10.47 -1.27 6.24
#